data_AF-A0A932L2B9-F1
#
_entry.id   AF-A0A932L2B9-F1
#
_cell.length_a   1.000
_cell.length_b   1.000
_cell.length_c   1.000
_cell.angle_alpha   90.00
_cell.angle_beta   90.00
_cell.angle_gamma   90.00
#
_symmetry.space_group_name_H-M   'P 1'
#
loop_
_entity.id
_entity.type
_entity.pdbx_description
1 polymer ?
#
loop_
_entity_poly.entity_id
_entity_poly.type
_entity_poly.pdbx_seq_one_letter_code
_entity_poly.pdbx_strand_id
1 'polypeptide(L)'
;MIQMQTNLEVADNSGARRVQCIKVLGGSHRTIATVGDVIVVSIKEAIPRGRVKKGDVHRAVIVRTAKEIHRADGSSIRFDTNAAVLIGPRRQGQRQEGRSHRRHAVRAACHRPGRQHGEASHSSVPDPAGRDRREGGVAARLQRRP
;
A
#
# COMPACT_ATOMS: atom_id res chain seq x y z
N MET A 1 -6.71 -0.21 10.68
CA MET A 1 -7.65 0.37 11.65
C MET A 1 -7.13 1.75 11.96
N ILE A 2 -7.88 2.77 11.57
CA ILE A 2 -7.50 4.18 11.72
C ILE A 2 -8.57 4.86 12.57
N GLN A 3 -8.15 5.66 13.54
CA GLN A 3 -9.04 6.42 14.42
C GLN A 3 -8.66 7.90 14.43
N MET A 4 -9.38 8.70 15.19
CA MET A 4 -9.02 10.10 15.43
C MET A 4 -7.58 10.20 15.98
N GLN A 5 -6.87 11.27 15.63
CA GLN A 5 -5.48 11.56 16.01
C GLN A 5 -4.43 10.57 15.49
N THR A 6 -4.81 9.56 14.70
CA THR A 6 -3.85 8.63 14.07
C THR A 6 -3.02 9.34 13.00
N ASN A 7 -1.70 9.15 13.05
CA ASN A 7 -0.79 9.61 12.00
C ASN A 7 -0.70 8.59 10.86
N LEU A 8 -0.66 9.10 9.64
CA LEU A 8 -0.66 8.32 8.40
C LEU A 8 0.43 8.88 7.48
N GLU A 9 1.04 7.99 6.72
CA GLU A 9 1.90 8.38 5.60
C GLU A 9 1.05 8.77 4.38
N VAL A 10 1.59 9.65 3.56
CA VAL A 10 0.92 10.04 2.32
C VAL A 10 1.51 9.27 1.14
N ALA A 11 0.67 8.56 0.41
CA ALA A 11 1.04 7.76 -0.76
C ALA A 11 0.68 8.46 -2.07
N ASP A 12 0.96 9.76 -2.16
CA ASP A 12 0.69 10.58 -3.34
C ASP A 12 1.84 11.54 -3.66
N ASN A 13 1.72 12.23 -4.79
CA ASN A 13 2.67 13.24 -5.24
C ASN A 13 2.21 14.68 -4.91
N SER A 14 1.33 14.87 -3.92
CA SER A 14 0.87 16.20 -3.50
C SER A 14 1.98 17.01 -2.80
N GLY A 15 2.96 16.32 -2.23
CA GLY A 15 4.03 16.91 -1.44
C GLY A 15 3.80 16.88 0.08
N ALA A 16 2.68 16.31 0.56
CA ALA A 16 2.55 15.96 1.97
C ALA A 16 3.38 14.71 2.30
N ARG A 17 3.97 14.68 3.50
CA ARG A 17 4.72 13.51 4.01
C ARG A 17 3.94 12.78 5.08
N ARG A 18 3.45 13.54 6.07
CA ARG A 18 2.70 13.02 7.21
C ARG A 18 1.42 13.79 7.40
N VAL A 19 0.34 13.05 7.63
CA VAL A 19 -0.99 13.59 7.90
C VAL A 19 -1.57 12.98 9.16
N GLN A 20 -2.39 13.74 9.87
CA GLN A 20 -3.10 13.29 11.06
C GLN A 20 -4.60 13.25 10.78
N CYS A 21 -5.25 12.14 11.10
CA CYS A 21 -6.69 12.00 11.02
C CYS A 21 -7.37 12.88 12.07
N ILE A 22 -8.25 13.77 11.63
CA ILE A 22 -9.09 14.61 12.50
C ILE A 22 -10.45 13.94 12.69
N LYS A 23 -11.06 13.46 11.61
CA LYS A 23 -12.42 12.93 11.64
C LYS A 23 -12.62 11.81 10.62
N VAL A 24 -13.29 10.74 11.04
CA VAL A 24 -13.76 9.68 10.15
C VAL A 24 -15.12 10.06 9.57
N LEU A 25 -15.27 9.96 8.25
CA LEU A 25 -16.56 10.23 7.60
C LEU A 25 -17.37 8.93 7.42
N GLY A 26 -18.69 9.06 7.37
CA GLY A 26 -19.60 7.95 7.06
C GLY A 26 -20.57 7.53 8.17
N GLY A 27 -20.83 8.39 9.17
CA GLY A 27 -21.89 8.18 10.17
C GLY A 27 -21.67 8.99 11.45
N SER A 28 -22.71 9.13 12.28
CA SER A 28 -22.67 9.92 13.52
C SER A 28 -21.83 9.27 14.63
N HIS A 29 -21.84 7.94 14.73
CA HIS A 29 -21.13 7.17 15.77
C HIS A 29 -19.88 6.44 15.25
N ARG A 30 -19.41 6.79 14.06
CA ARG A 30 -18.27 6.08 13.45
C ARG A 30 -16.95 6.61 13.98
N THR A 31 -16.28 5.80 14.80
CA THR A 31 -14.98 6.13 15.41
C THR A 31 -13.78 5.53 14.65
N ILE A 32 -14.02 4.45 13.90
CA ILE A 32 -12.99 3.67 13.23
C ILE A 32 -13.20 3.67 11.71
N ALA A 33 -12.10 3.83 10.99
CA ALA A 33 -11.99 3.71 9.54
C ALA A 33 -11.10 2.53 9.12
N THR A 34 -11.44 1.94 7.98
CA THR A 34 -10.67 0.87 7.32
C THR A 34 -10.27 1.31 5.91
N VAL A 35 -9.63 0.43 5.14
CA VAL A 35 -9.22 0.72 3.76
C VAL A 35 -10.44 1.07 2.90
N GLY A 36 -10.31 2.11 2.09
CA GLY A 36 -11.37 2.59 1.20
C GLY A 36 -12.36 3.58 1.82
N ASP A 37 -12.20 3.90 3.11
CA ASP A 37 -12.96 4.98 3.73
C ASP A 37 -12.35 6.36 3.50
N VAL A 38 -13.22 7.37 3.50
CA VAL A 38 -12.83 8.77 3.40
C VAL A 38 -12.70 9.35 4.81
N ILE A 39 -11.58 10.01 5.05
CA ILE A 39 -11.26 10.68 6.31
C ILE A 39 -10.92 12.14 6.06
N VAL A 40 -11.09 12.98 7.08
CA VAL A 40 -10.60 14.36 7.11
C VAL A 40 -9.25 14.36 7.82
N VAL A 41 -8.24 14.93 7.18
CA VAL A 41 -6.86 14.93 7.66
C VAL A 41 -6.29 16.34 7.71
N SER A 42 -5.40 16.58 8.67
CA SER A 42 -4.51 17.76 8.69
C SER A 42 -3.10 17.37 8.27
N ILE A 43 -2.46 18.25 7.52
CA ILE A 43 -1.08 18.04 7.09
C ILE A 43 -0.13 18.47 8.19
N LYS A 44 0.69 17.54 8.69
CA LYS A 44 1.67 17.81 9.75
C LYS A 44 3.04 18.14 9.18
N GLU A 45 3.41 17.47 8.09
CA GLU A 45 4.68 17.68 7.40
C GLU A 45 4.44 17.75 5.90
N ALA A 46 4.98 18.78 5.26
CA ALA A 46 4.89 19.02 3.83
C ALA A 46 6.23 19.47 3.27
N ILE A 47 6.46 19.20 1.99
CA ILE A 47 7.60 19.69 1.24
C ILE A 47 7.37 21.20 0.94
N PRO A 48 8.36 22.08 1.14
CA PRO A 48 8.19 23.53 0.98
C PRO A 48 7.71 24.01 -0.40
N ARG A 49 7.99 23.23 -1.46
CA ARG A 49 7.55 23.49 -2.85
C ARG A 49 6.39 22.59 -3.29
N GLY A 50 5.73 21.94 -2.35
CA GLY A 50 4.59 21.05 -2.59
C GLY A 50 3.31 21.82 -2.94
N ARG A 51 2.30 21.10 -3.45
CA ARG A 51 0.97 21.66 -3.73
C ARG A 51 0.18 21.99 -2.46
N VAL A 52 0.59 21.40 -1.34
CA VAL A 52 -0.10 21.45 -0.05
C VAL A 52 0.83 22.00 1.02
N LYS A 53 0.29 22.79 1.97
CA LYS A 53 1.06 23.42 3.03
C LYS A 53 0.84 22.72 4.37
N LYS A 54 1.77 22.93 5.30
CA LYS A 54 1.61 22.46 6.69
C LYS A 54 0.42 23.18 7.33
N GLY A 55 -0.44 22.41 8.00
CA GLY A 55 -1.64 22.91 8.66
C GLY A 55 -2.91 22.84 7.80
N ASP A 56 -2.79 22.62 6.49
CA ASP A 56 -3.95 22.53 5.62
C ASP A 56 -4.80 21.30 5.98
N VAL A 57 -6.13 21.47 5.86
CA VAL A 57 -7.11 20.42 6.11
C VAL A 57 -7.66 19.93 4.78
N HIS A 58 -7.45 18.64 4.51
CA HIS A 58 -7.91 17.99 3.29
C HIS A 58 -8.71 16.74 3.61
N ARG A 59 -9.38 16.20 2.58
CA ARG A 59 -9.95 14.86 2.63
C ARG A 59 -8.94 13.88 2.07
N ALA A 60 -8.96 12.65 2.57
CA ALA A 60 -8.10 11.59 2.10
C ALA A 60 -8.84 10.25 2.08
N VAL A 61 -8.37 9.33 1.24
CA VAL A 61 -8.82 7.93 1.22
C VAL A 61 -7.72 7.05 1.78
N ILE A 62 -8.08 6.15 2.69
CA ILE A 62 -7.14 5.19 3.26
C ILE A 62 -6.86 4.09 2.24
N VAL A 63 -5.58 3.85 1.93
CA VAL A 63 -5.14 2.83 0.96
C VAL A 63 -4.49 1.63 1.63
N ARG A 64 -3.70 1.86 2.68
CA ARG A 64 -3.01 0.80 3.43
C ARG A 64 -3.32 0.91 4.91
N THR A 65 -3.49 -0.23 5.57
CA THR A 65 -3.58 -0.29 7.03
C THR A 65 -2.76 -1.44 7.61
N ALA A 66 -2.18 -1.21 8.77
CA ALA A 66 -1.46 -2.24 9.52
C ALA A 66 -2.38 -3.28 10.17
N LYS A 67 -3.66 -2.96 10.33
CA LYS A 67 -4.67 -3.95 10.71
C LYS A 67 -4.97 -4.84 9.52
N GLU A 68 -4.99 -6.13 9.80
CA GLU A 68 -5.37 -7.19 8.87
C GLU A 68 -6.76 -6.98 8.29
N ILE A 69 -6.89 -7.25 6.99
CA ILE A 69 -8.15 -7.24 6.26
C ILE A 69 -8.43 -8.67 5.81
N HIS A 70 -9.55 -9.22 6.26
CA HIS A 70 -10.01 -10.54 5.84
C HIS A 70 -10.76 -10.44 4.53
N ARG A 71 -10.37 -11.27 3.57
CA ARG A 71 -11.08 -11.44 2.30
C ARG A 71 -12.08 -12.60 2.43
N ALA A 72 -13.04 -12.64 1.50
CA ALA A 72 -14.07 -13.68 1.47
C ALA A 72 -13.52 -15.09 1.18
N ASP A 73 -12.32 -15.18 0.62
CA ASP A 73 -11.60 -16.45 0.37
C ASP A 73 -10.83 -16.97 1.59
N GLY A 74 -10.91 -16.27 2.74
CA GLY A 74 -10.20 -16.63 3.97
C GLY A 74 -8.75 -16.15 4.02
N SER A 75 -8.21 -15.60 2.93
CA SER A 75 -6.89 -14.97 2.93
C SER A 75 -6.92 -13.63 3.65
N SER A 76 -5.77 -13.19 4.15
CA SER A 76 -5.64 -11.91 4.79
C SER A 76 -4.50 -11.05 4.25
N ILE A 77 -4.71 -9.74 4.28
CA ILE A 77 -3.71 -8.75 3.87
C ILE A 77 -3.34 -7.91 5.08
N ARG A 78 -2.03 -7.78 5.32
CA ARG A 78 -1.48 -6.83 6.26
C ARG A 78 -0.40 -6.00 5.57
N PHE A 79 -0.38 -4.71 5.86
CA PHE A 79 0.71 -3.82 5.47
C PHE A 79 1.52 -3.43 6.71
N ASP A 80 2.76 -3.00 6.52
CA ASP A 80 3.59 -2.55 7.64
C ASP A 80 3.18 -1.15 8.10
N THR A 81 2.89 -0.26 7.15
CA THR A 81 2.53 1.13 7.43
C THR A 81 1.09 1.48 7.03
N ASN A 82 0.53 2.44 7.75
CA ASN A 82 -0.75 3.05 7.41
C ASN A 82 -0.52 4.20 6.43
N ALA A 83 -1.23 4.19 5.30
CA ALA A 83 -1.08 5.23 4.30
C ALA A 83 -2.43 5.71 3.73
N ALA A 84 -2.47 6.98 3.34
CA ALA A 84 -3.62 7.62 2.74
C ALA A 84 -3.24 8.44 1.50
N VAL A 85 -4.20 8.67 0.62
CA VAL A 85 -4.06 9.48 -0.59
C VAL A 85 -4.97 10.70 -0.44
N LEU A 86 -4.44 11.90 -0.65
CA LEU A 86 -5.23 13.13 -0.60
C LEU A 86 -6.19 13.19 -1.79
N ILE A 87 -7.44 13.57 -1.52
CA ILE A 87 -8.46 13.75 -2.55
C ILE A 87 -8.87 15.21 -2.66
N GLY A 88 -9.13 15.64 -3.90
CA GLY A 88 -9.62 16.97 -4.18
C GLY A 88 -11.04 17.21 -3.63
N PRO A 89 -11.47 18.49 -3.55
CA PRO A 89 -12.84 18.83 -3.19
C PRO A 89 -13.83 18.14 -4.14
N ARG A 90 -14.87 17.54 -3.56
CA ARG A 90 -15.89 16.82 -4.31
C ARG A 90 -16.70 17.82 -5.14
N ARG A 91 -16.63 17.73 -6.48
CA ARG A 91 -17.58 18.41 -7.37
C ARG A 91 -19.00 17.91 -7.08
N GLN A 92 -19.92 18.82 -6.74
CA GLN A 92 -21.33 18.52 -6.56
C GLN A 92 -21.86 17.92 -7.89
N GLY A 93 -22.25 16.65 -7.88
CA GLY A 93 -22.72 15.93 -9.09
C GLY A 93 -22.09 14.55 -9.28
N GLN A 94 -20.90 14.30 -8.75
CA GLN A 94 -20.39 12.93 -8.69
C GLN A 94 -21.05 12.21 -7.51
N ARG A 95 -22.16 11.51 -7.78
CA ARG A 95 -22.55 10.36 -6.96
C ARG A 95 -21.26 9.55 -6.81
N GLN A 96 -20.78 9.34 -5.59
CA GLN A 96 -19.80 8.28 -5.38
C GLN A 96 -20.55 7.06 -5.89
N GLU A 97 -20.25 6.59 -7.11
CA GLU A 97 -20.61 5.24 -7.49
C GLU A 97 -20.00 4.39 -6.40
N GLY A 98 -20.83 3.99 -5.42
CA GLY A 98 -20.44 3.47 -4.12
C GLY A 98 -19.72 2.13 -4.18
N ARG A 99 -19.21 1.77 -5.35
CA ARG A 99 -18.50 0.55 -5.69
C ARG A 99 -17.15 0.82 -6.36
N SER A 100 -16.93 1.88 -7.14
CA SER A 100 -15.72 1.94 -8.01
C SER A 100 -14.41 2.28 -7.27
N HIS A 101 -14.40 3.31 -6.40
CA HIS A 101 -13.19 3.69 -5.65
C HIS A 101 -12.86 2.73 -4.50
N ARG A 102 -13.88 2.20 -3.81
CA ARG A 102 -13.70 1.09 -2.86
C ARG A 102 -13.19 -0.16 -3.58
N ARG A 103 -13.74 -0.51 -4.75
CA ARG A 103 -13.24 -1.64 -5.54
C ARG A 103 -11.83 -1.41 -6.04
N HIS A 104 -11.41 -0.22 -6.47
CA HIS A 104 -10.03 -0.02 -6.93
C HIS A 104 -9.01 -0.04 -5.79
N ALA A 105 -9.28 0.61 -4.65
CA ALA A 105 -8.38 0.55 -3.50
C ALA A 105 -8.27 -0.87 -2.94
N VAL A 106 -9.41 -1.58 -2.82
CA VAL A 106 -9.43 -2.98 -2.40
C VAL A 106 -8.81 -3.88 -3.47
N ARG A 107 -9.09 -3.70 -4.76
CA ARG A 107 -8.55 -4.53 -5.87
C ARG A 107 -7.06 -4.29 -6.10
N ALA A 108 -6.52 -3.12 -5.81
CA ALA A 108 -5.09 -2.84 -5.75
C ALA A 108 -4.43 -3.50 -4.53
N ALA A 109 -5.11 -3.55 -3.39
CA ALA A 109 -4.69 -4.38 -2.25
C ALA A 109 -4.93 -5.90 -2.48
N CYS A 110 -5.78 -6.27 -3.45
CA CYS A 110 -6.15 -7.65 -3.79
C CYS A 110 -5.45 -8.22 -5.03
N HIS A 111 -4.77 -7.42 -5.84
CA HIS A 111 -3.85 -7.98 -6.82
C HIS A 111 -2.72 -8.60 -6.04
N ARG A 112 -2.55 -9.92 -6.16
CA ARG A 112 -1.32 -10.60 -5.79
C ARG A 112 -0.19 -9.71 -6.32
N PRO A 113 0.72 -9.17 -5.48
CA PRO A 113 2.04 -8.91 -6.01
C PRO A 113 2.47 -10.26 -6.56
N GLY A 114 2.57 -10.38 -7.89
CA GLY A 114 3.16 -11.55 -8.50
C GLY A 114 4.44 -11.83 -7.74
N ARG A 115 4.64 -13.09 -7.32
CA ARG A 115 5.85 -13.62 -6.67
C ARG A 115 7.00 -12.66 -6.94
N GLN A 116 7.28 -11.76 -6.00
CA GLN A 116 8.61 -11.23 -5.94
C GLN A 116 9.40 -12.46 -5.53
N HIS A 117 10.22 -12.96 -6.45
CA HIS A 117 11.37 -13.75 -6.09
C HIS A 117 12.19 -12.86 -5.15
N GLY A 118 11.77 -12.80 -3.88
CA GLY A 118 12.70 -12.55 -2.80
C GLY A 118 13.65 -13.70 -2.89
N GLU A 119 14.91 -13.40 -3.16
CA GLU A 119 16.02 -14.29 -2.84
C GLU A 119 15.77 -14.77 -1.41
N ALA A 120 15.27 -16.00 -1.30
CA ALA A 120 15.39 -16.73 -0.06
C ALA A 120 16.90 -16.79 0.16
N SER A 121 17.37 -16.03 1.15
CA SER A 121 18.71 -16.17 1.68
C SER A 121 18.86 -17.63 2.09
N HIS A 122 19.41 -18.44 1.20
CA HIS A 122 19.85 -19.79 1.50
C HIS A 122 20.99 -19.61 2.50
N SER A 123 20.68 -19.71 3.78
CA SER A 123 21.67 -20.16 4.76
C SER A 123 22.04 -21.57 4.35
N SER A 124 23.10 -21.69 3.57
CA SER A 124 23.77 -22.94 3.27
C SER A 124 24.18 -23.57 4.60
N VAL A 125 23.42 -24.55 5.06
CA VAL A 125 23.89 -25.50 6.06
C VAL A 125 24.95 -26.35 5.36
N PRO A 126 26.22 -26.36 5.79
CA PRO A 126 27.20 -27.24 5.20
C PRO A 126 26.84 -28.68 5.51
N ASP A 127 26.71 -29.50 4.46
CA ASP A 127 26.61 -30.96 4.55
C ASP A 127 27.87 -31.51 5.23
N PRO A 128 27.79 -32.44 6.20
CA PRO A 128 28.95 -32.92 6.97
C PRO A 128 29.87 -33.90 6.20
N ALA A 129 29.72 -34.03 4.88
CA ALA A 129 30.49 -34.96 4.08
C ALA A 129 31.24 -34.23 2.95
N GLY A 130 32.42 -33.69 3.27
CA GLY A 130 33.28 -32.99 2.32
C GLY A 130 33.67 -33.84 1.10
N ARG A 131 32.99 -33.64 -0.03
CA ARG A 131 33.45 -34.09 -1.35
C ARG A 131 33.21 -33.01 -2.40
N ASP A 132 34.31 -32.38 -2.79
CA ASP A 132 34.42 -31.47 -3.91
C ASP A 132 34.37 -32.28 -5.22
N ARG A 133 33.40 -32.03 -6.10
CA ARG A 133 33.39 -32.57 -7.47
C ARG A 133 33.37 -31.41 -8.45
N ARG A 134 34.57 -31.01 -8.87
CA ARG A 134 34.80 -30.22 -10.07
C ARG A 134 34.90 -31.15 -11.27
N GLU A 135 33.91 -31.15 -12.17
CA GLU A 135 34.01 -31.43 -13.61
C GLU A 135 32.72 -30.86 -14.23
N GLY A 136 32.63 -30.18 -15.36
CA GLY A 136 33.55 -29.75 -16.40
C GLY A 136 32.66 -29.01 -17.41
N GLY A 137 33.07 -27.81 -17.82
CA GLY A 137 32.34 -27.05 -18.83
C GLY A 137 32.47 -27.68 -20.21
N VAL A 138 31.39 -27.76 -20.97
CA VAL A 138 31.45 -28.00 -22.42
C VAL A 138 30.63 -26.95 -23.14
N ALA A 139 31.29 -26.39 -24.14
CA ALA A 139 30.96 -25.20 -24.88
C ALA A 139 29.76 -25.35 -25.82
N ALA A 140 29.24 -24.18 -26.17
CA ALA A 140 28.28 -23.89 -27.22
C ALA A 140 28.48 -24.68 -28.51
N ARG A 141 27.37 -25.11 -29.12
CA ARG A 141 27.30 -25.34 -30.58
C ARG A 141 26.06 -24.68 -31.19
N LEU A 142 26.39 -23.67 -31.98
CA LEU A 142 25.58 -22.91 -32.93
C LEU A 142 25.43 -23.73 -34.23
N GLN A 143 24.20 -24.12 -34.63
CA GLN A 143 23.82 -24.44 -36.02
C GLN A 143 22.32 -24.16 -36.19
N ARG A 144 21.94 -23.03 -36.81
CA ARG A 144 21.58 -22.83 -38.22
C ARG A 144 20.33 -23.61 -38.67
N ARG A 145 19.25 -22.83 -38.85
CA ARG A 145 18.07 -23.13 -39.67
C ARG A 145 18.45 -23.21 -41.16
N PRO A 146 17.67 -23.93 -41.95
CA PRO A 146 16.84 -23.25 -42.95
C PRO A 146 15.38 -23.17 -42.52
#